data_AF-A0A7L4QL04-F1
#
_entry.id   AF-A0A7L4QL04-F1
#
_cell.length_a   1.000
_cell.length_b   1.000
_cell.length_c   1.000
_cell.angle_alpha   90.00
_cell.angle_beta   90.00
_cell.angle_gamma   90.00
#
_symmetry.space_group_name_H-M   'P 1'
#
loop_
_entity.id
_entity.type
_entity.pdbx_description
1 polymer ?
#
loop_
_entity_poly.entity_id
_entity_poly.type
_entity_poly.pdbx_seq_one_letter_code
_entity_poly.pdbx_strand_id
1 'polypeptide(L)'
;MEESEYRIAIASIFIFFLIIAALTLFPLVDALIVTFVLVYLMRPINTILLRFMNKTYAAILSAIAVIVPAFLLFFYLAAATINYVMREKIFEKLIIVFGDLDTYSKNLFISFLNYYNIEYSEDLDKIVNVLTSKLHELISYISEEIIDLTIHMPEYAMKLLLASILALYLIKEGVTIRDTFVSLLPDTKKKTISSLLNGIDIVFESIILVNILKAIFTSIISYFIFLIFGVPYPMLLGIMSGFMDFAPILGPWMLFSGIAVVYIMNG
;
A
#
# COMPACT_ATOMS: atom_id res chain seq x y z
N MET A 1 26.91 -48.94 -0.73
CA MET A 1 26.09 -47.72 -0.68
C MET A 1 27.03 -46.56 -0.51
N GLU A 2 27.20 -45.82 -1.59
CA GLU A 2 28.29 -44.89 -1.79
C GLU A 2 28.00 -43.54 -1.11
N GLU A 3 29.06 -42.85 -0.68
CA GLU A 3 29.02 -41.51 -0.08
C GLU A 3 28.25 -40.48 -0.95
N SER A 4 28.14 -40.76 -2.26
CA SER A 4 27.35 -40.02 -3.24
C SER A 4 25.83 -40.09 -2.97
N GLU A 5 25.30 -41.26 -2.60
CA GLU A 5 23.87 -41.48 -2.34
C GLU A 5 23.41 -40.70 -1.11
N TYR A 6 24.24 -40.68 -0.05
CA TYR A 6 23.96 -39.89 1.17
C TYR A 6 23.98 -38.38 0.89
N ARG A 7 24.94 -37.88 0.10
CA ARG A 7 24.99 -36.45 -0.27
C ARG A 7 23.77 -36.05 -1.09
N ILE A 8 23.33 -36.89 -2.02
CA ILE A 8 22.14 -36.64 -2.85
C ILE A 8 20.87 -36.67 -1.98
N ALA A 9 20.77 -37.61 -1.05
CA ALA A 9 19.64 -37.69 -0.11
C ALA A 9 19.55 -36.45 0.79
N ILE A 10 20.67 -36.03 1.39
CA ILE A 10 20.73 -34.82 2.24
C ILE A 10 20.40 -33.57 1.43
N ALA A 11 20.97 -33.42 0.24
CA ALA A 11 20.67 -32.28 -0.63
C ALA A 11 19.19 -32.24 -1.04
N SER A 12 18.60 -33.40 -1.34
CA SER A 12 17.18 -33.52 -1.70
C SER A 12 16.26 -33.16 -0.53
N ILE A 13 16.58 -33.64 0.68
CA ILE A 13 15.84 -33.27 1.89
C ILE A 13 15.96 -31.77 2.17
N PHE A 14 17.17 -31.20 2.05
CA PHE A 14 17.39 -29.77 2.24
C PHE A 14 16.60 -28.93 1.24
N ILE A 15 16.64 -29.29 -0.05
CA ILE A 15 15.87 -28.61 -1.11
C ILE A 15 14.37 -28.73 -0.86
N PHE A 16 13.88 -29.90 -0.44
CA PHE A 16 12.48 -30.11 -0.09
C PHE A 16 12.02 -29.18 1.05
N PHE A 17 12.78 -29.12 2.14
CA PHE A 17 12.50 -28.20 3.24
C PHE A 17 12.61 -26.74 2.82
N LEU A 18 13.58 -26.39 1.97
CA LEU A 18 13.72 -25.03 1.43
C LEU A 18 12.48 -24.63 0.60
N ILE A 19 11.96 -25.53 -0.24
CA ILE A 19 10.75 -25.29 -1.04
C ILE A 19 9.54 -25.12 -0.13
N ILE A 20 9.35 -25.97 0.88
CA ILE A 20 8.24 -25.83 1.83
C ILE A 20 8.34 -24.51 2.61
N ALA A 21 9.55 -24.16 3.08
CA ALA A 21 9.77 -22.89 3.76
C ALA A 21 9.49 -21.71 2.82
N ALA A 22 9.93 -21.76 1.57
CA ALA A 22 9.66 -20.71 0.58
C ALA A 22 8.15 -20.57 0.32
N LEU A 23 7.42 -21.67 0.13
CA LEU A 23 5.97 -21.65 -0.12
C LEU A 23 5.17 -21.15 1.08
N THR A 24 5.58 -21.48 2.30
CA THR A 24 4.89 -21.05 3.53
C THR A 24 5.22 -19.61 3.93
N LEU A 25 6.42 -19.12 3.60
CA LEU A 25 6.83 -17.74 3.89
C LEU A 25 6.48 -16.76 2.76
N PHE A 26 6.20 -17.23 1.56
CA PHE A 26 5.84 -16.37 0.42
C PHE A 26 4.66 -15.42 0.73
N PRO A 27 3.57 -15.86 1.39
CA PRO A 27 2.48 -14.97 1.79
C PRO A 27 2.84 -13.91 2.85
N LEU A 28 4.05 -13.95 3.42
CA LEU A 28 4.56 -12.98 4.41
C LEU A 28 5.56 -11.99 3.80
N VAL A 29 5.82 -12.07 2.49
CA VAL A 29 6.74 -11.17 1.80
C VAL A 29 6.25 -9.72 1.87
N ASP A 30 4.95 -9.51 1.83
CA ASP A 30 4.32 -8.20 2.05
C ASP A 30 4.61 -7.64 3.45
N ALA A 31 4.53 -8.45 4.50
CA ALA A 31 4.91 -8.06 5.85
C ALA A 31 6.40 -7.71 5.95
N LEU A 32 7.28 -8.39 5.20
CA LEU A 32 8.70 -8.03 5.11
C LEU A 32 8.91 -6.67 4.43
N ILE A 33 8.15 -6.36 3.38
CA ILE A 33 8.21 -5.04 2.73
C ILE A 33 7.80 -3.95 3.73
N VAL A 34 6.67 -4.14 4.45
CA VAL A 34 6.23 -3.22 5.50
C VAL A 34 7.28 -3.10 6.61
N THR A 35 7.94 -4.19 6.97
CA THR A 35 9.04 -4.19 7.94
C THR A 35 10.15 -3.23 7.52
N PHE A 36 10.62 -3.33 6.27
CA PHE A 36 11.67 -2.42 5.77
C PHE A 36 11.21 -0.96 5.82
N VAL A 37 9.98 -0.67 5.38
CA VAL A 37 9.41 0.69 5.46
C VAL A 37 9.46 1.22 6.90
N LEU A 38 9.02 0.43 7.87
CA LEU A 38 9.07 0.80 9.29
C LEU A 38 10.50 1.02 9.79
N VAL A 39 11.46 0.15 9.44
CA VAL A 39 12.88 0.30 9.84
C VAL A 39 13.45 1.61 9.35
N TYR A 40 13.25 1.97 8.07
CA TYR A 40 13.77 3.22 7.53
C TYR A 40 13.06 4.45 8.10
N LEU A 41 11.76 4.36 8.41
CA LEU A 41 11.04 5.41 9.13
C LEU A 41 11.55 5.62 10.56
N MET A 42 11.91 4.53 11.24
CA MET A 42 12.43 4.56 12.62
C MET A 42 13.87 5.09 12.68
N ARG A 43 14.64 4.95 11.61
CA ARG A 43 16.09 5.24 11.59
C ARG A 43 16.48 6.69 11.91
N PRO A 44 15.85 7.74 11.36
CA PRO A 44 16.17 9.12 11.74
C PRO A 44 15.96 9.37 13.24
N ILE A 45 14.84 8.86 13.79
CA ILE A 45 14.51 8.98 15.20
C ILE A 45 15.51 8.20 16.05
N ASN A 46 15.78 6.93 15.69
CA ASN A 46 16.73 6.08 16.39
C ASN A 46 18.13 6.69 16.43
N THR A 47 18.60 7.27 15.32
CA THR A 47 19.93 7.91 15.22
C THR A 47 20.04 9.12 16.14
N ILE A 48 18.98 9.90 16.31
CA ILE A 48 18.93 11.01 17.26
C ILE A 48 18.93 10.46 18.70
N LEU A 49 18.12 9.45 18.99
CA LEU A 49 17.98 8.87 20.33
C LEU A 49 19.27 8.17 20.80
N LEU A 50 20.01 7.51 19.91
CA LEU A 50 21.31 6.89 20.21
C LEU A 50 22.34 7.88 20.77
N ARG A 51 22.17 9.20 20.57
CA ARG A 51 23.02 10.23 21.17
C ARG A 51 22.77 10.42 22.67
N PHE A 52 21.61 9.98 23.16
CA PHE A 52 21.15 10.23 24.54
C PHE A 52 20.94 8.95 25.35
N MET A 53 20.82 7.79 24.72
CA MET A 53 20.54 6.52 25.39
C MET A 53 21.19 5.32 24.71
N ASN A 54 21.19 4.17 25.38
CA ASN A 54 21.75 2.95 24.83
C ASN A 54 20.92 2.42 23.64
N LYS A 55 21.54 1.49 22.89
CA LYS A 55 20.99 0.86 21.69
C LYS A 55 19.59 0.27 21.87
N THR A 56 19.31 -0.35 23.02
CA THR A 56 18.02 -1.00 23.29
C THR A 56 16.91 0.02 23.53
N TYR A 57 17.15 1.04 24.34
CA TYR A 57 16.13 2.06 24.62
C TYR A 57 15.87 2.93 23.38
N ALA A 58 16.91 3.26 22.61
CA ALA A 58 16.75 4.02 21.36
C ALA A 58 15.88 3.25 20.35
N ALA A 59 16.10 1.94 20.21
CA ALA A 59 15.30 1.07 19.34
C ALA A 59 13.83 1.00 19.79
N ILE A 60 13.57 0.80 21.08
CA ILE A 60 12.19 0.73 21.61
C ILE A 60 11.47 2.06 21.44
N LEU A 61 12.13 3.18 21.77
CA LEU A 61 11.48 4.48 21.75
C LEU A 61 11.27 4.99 20.31
N SER A 62 12.21 4.72 19.39
CA SER A 62 11.98 4.96 17.95
C SER A 62 10.87 4.08 17.39
N ALA A 63 10.78 2.82 17.83
CA ALA A 63 9.68 1.93 17.47
C ALA A 63 8.34 2.48 17.95
N ILE A 64 8.23 2.89 19.22
CA ILE A 64 7.01 3.52 19.76
C ILE A 64 6.64 4.76 18.94
N ALA A 65 7.60 5.62 18.63
CA ALA A 65 7.37 6.86 17.90
C ALA A 65 6.84 6.67 16.46
N VAL A 66 7.10 5.52 15.83
CA VAL A 66 6.63 5.23 14.46
C VAL A 66 5.45 4.27 14.45
N ILE A 67 5.55 3.17 15.20
CA ILE A 67 4.60 2.06 15.20
C ILE A 67 3.27 2.50 15.82
N VAL A 68 3.29 3.25 16.93
CA VAL A 68 2.03 3.70 17.56
C VAL A 68 1.24 4.61 16.63
N PRO A 69 1.81 5.68 16.02
CA PRO A 69 1.11 6.44 15.00
C PRO A 69 0.67 5.61 13.80
N ALA A 70 1.47 4.65 13.34
CA ALA A 70 1.10 3.78 12.23
C ALA A 70 -0.14 2.92 12.53
N PHE A 71 -0.22 2.33 13.73
CA PHE A 71 -1.41 1.60 14.18
C PHE A 71 -2.63 2.51 14.36
N LEU A 72 -2.44 3.69 14.96
CA LEU A 72 -3.53 4.66 15.10
C LEU A 72 -4.06 5.10 13.75
N LEU A 73 -3.17 5.37 12.79
CA LEU A 73 -3.54 5.72 11.42
C LEU A 73 -4.28 4.57 10.74
N PHE A 74 -3.77 3.34 10.86
CA PHE A 74 -4.41 2.14 10.30
C PHE A 74 -5.83 1.95 10.83
N PHE A 75 -6.02 1.97 12.16
CA PHE A 75 -7.35 1.80 12.76
C PHE A 75 -8.27 2.99 12.47
N TYR A 76 -7.74 4.21 12.41
CA TYR A 76 -8.50 5.39 11.99
C TYR A 76 -9.01 5.23 10.57
N LEU A 77 -8.15 4.87 9.61
CA LEU A 77 -8.53 4.67 8.21
C LEU A 77 -9.53 3.53 8.07
N ALA A 78 -9.31 2.42 8.77
CA ALA A 78 -10.25 1.31 8.81
C ALA A 78 -11.64 1.74 9.27
N ALA A 79 -11.72 2.39 10.44
CA ALA A 79 -12.97 2.85 11.00
C ALA A 79 -13.63 3.94 10.12
N ALA A 80 -12.84 4.87 9.58
CA ALA A 80 -13.33 5.94 8.73
C ALA A 80 -13.88 5.40 7.40
N THR A 81 -13.22 4.42 6.78
CA THR A 81 -13.71 3.75 5.58
C THR A 81 -15.01 2.99 5.86
N ILE A 82 -15.08 2.19 6.93
CA ILE A 82 -16.32 1.49 7.31
C ILE A 82 -17.46 2.49 7.54
N ASN A 83 -17.20 3.57 8.29
CA ASN A 83 -18.18 4.62 8.54
C ASN A 83 -18.62 5.33 7.25
N TYR A 84 -17.69 5.64 6.35
CA TYR A 84 -17.98 6.26 5.06
C TYR A 84 -18.89 5.35 4.23
N VAL A 85 -18.50 4.08 4.08
CA VAL A 85 -19.24 3.08 3.30
C VAL A 85 -20.65 2.85 3.85
N MET A 86 -20.80 2.75 5.17
CA MET A 86 -22.10 2.52 5.82
C MET A 86 -22.98 3.78 5.82
N ARG A 87 -22.42 4.96 6.10
CA ARG A 87 -23.18 6.21 6.28
C ARG A 87 -23.58 6.86 4.96
N GLU A 88 -22.67 6.87 3.99
CA GLU A 88 -22.97 7.38 2.65
C GLU A 88 -23.79 6.39 1.82
N LYS A 89 -24.16 5.24 2.42
CA LYS A 89 -24.89 4.14 1.76
C LYS A 89 -24.24 3.82 0.43
N ILE A 90 -22.90 3.81 0.38
CA ILE A 90 -22.16 3.61 -0.85
C ILE A 90 -22.52 2.27 -1.45
N PHE A 91 -22.75 1.23 -0.64
CA PHE A 91 -23.28 -0.02 -1.16
C PHE A 91 -24.66 0.11 -1.80
N GLU A 92 -25.58 0.89 -1.24
CA GLU A 92 -26.91 1.10 -1.84
C GLU A 92 -26.81 1.96 -3.12
N LYS A 93 -26.01 3.04 -3.09
CA LYS A 93 -25.74 3.87 -4.26
C LYS A 93 -25.04 3.08 -5.35
N LEU A 94 -24.04 2.26 -5.00
CA LEU A 94 -23.38 1.35 -5.91
C LEU A 94 -24.40 0.38 -6.49
N ILE A 95 -25.27 -0.27 -5.70
CA ILE A 95 -26.31 -1.19 -6.20
C ILE A 95 -27.31 -0.49 -7.13
N ILE A 96 -27.75 0.73 -6.81
CA ILE A 96 -28.65 1.53 -7.67
C ILE A 96 -27.95 1.94 -8.96
N VAL A 97 -26.71 2.42 -8.84
CA VAL A 97 -25.83 2.74 -9.97
C VAL A 97 -25.58 1.48 -10.80
N PHE A 98 -25.39 0.30 -10.20
CA PHE A 98 -25.25 -0.98 -10.90
C PHE A 98 -26.54 -1.44 -11.58
N GLY A 99 -27.71 -1.19 -10.98
CA GLY A 99 -29.00 -1.60 -11.52
C GLY A 99 -29.45 -0.78 -12.72
N ASP A 100 -29.12 0.52 -12.74
CA ASP A 100 -29.51 1.48 -13.79
C ASP A 100 -28.30 2.10 -14.52
N LEU A 101 -27.13 1.45 -14.42
CA LEU A 101 -25.85 1.96 -14.93
C LEU A 101 -25.92 2.26 -16.42
N ASP A 102 -26.65 1.42 -17.16
CA ASP A 102 -26.93 1.58 -18.59
C ASP A 102 -27.66 2.88 -18.88
N THR A 103 -28.70 3.20 -18.10
CA THR A 103 -29.51 4.41 -18.27
C THR A 103 -28.72 5.67 -17.87
N TYR A 104 -27.99 5.64 -16.76
CA TYR A 104 -27.21 6.78 -16.28
C TYR A 104 -25.99 7.09 -17.16
N SER A 105 -25.22 6.07 -17.53
CA SER A 105 -24.06 6.24 -18.42
C SER A 105 -24.47 6.78 -19.78
N LYS A 106 -25.58 6.27 -20.34
CA LYS A 106 -26.14 6.76 -21.61
C LYS A 106 -26.61 8.21 -21.51
N ASN A 107 -27.30 8.58 -20.44
CA ASN A 107 -27.78 9.96 -20.23
C ASN A 107 -26.62 10.96 -20.03
N LEU A 108 -25.56 10.58 -19.30
CA LEU A 108 -24.35 11.40 -19.17
C LEU A 108 -23.65 11.60 -20.51
N PHE A 109 -23.55 10.54 -21.32
CA PHE A 109 -22.91 10.61 -22.62
C PHE A 109 -23.72 11.47 -23.60
N ILE A 110 -25.05 11.30 -23.62
CA ILE A 110 -25.95 12.15 -24.42
C ILE A 110 -25.83 13.62 -23.97
N SER A 111 -25.77 13.89 -22.67
CA SER A 111 -25.61 15.26 -22.14
C SER A 111 -24.26 15.87 -22.55
N PHE A 112 -23.19 15.08 -22.55
CA PHE A 112 -21.86 15.50 -23.02
C PHE A 112 -21.87 15.80 -24.53
N LEU A 113 -22.48 14.94 -25.34
CA LEU A 113 -22.59 15.14 -26.80
C LEU A 113 -23.43 16.39 -27.12
N ASN A 114 -24.54 16.59 -26.41
CA ASN A 114 -25.37 17.79 -26.54
C ASN A 114 -24.62 19.07 -26.17
N TYR A 115 -23.76 19.03 -25.15
CA TYR A 115 -22.92 20.19 -24.79
C TYR A 115 -21.96 20.59 -25.92
N TYR A 116 -21.43 19.62 -26.67
CA TYR A 116 -20.56 19.86 -27.83
C TYR A 116 -21.30 19.92 -29.16
N ASN A 117 -22.64 19.90 -29.16
CA ASN A 117 -23.48 19.90 -30.36
C ASN A 117 -23.16 18.74 -31.34
N ILE A 118 -22.74 17.59 -30.81
CA ILE A 118 -22.43 16.39 -31.60
C ILE A 118 -23.72 15.57 -31.76
N GLU A 119 -24.07 15.25 -33.01
CA GLU A 119 -25.26 14.48 -33.33
C GLU A 119 -25.08 13.00 -32.95
N TYR A 120 -26.06 12.44 -32.24
CA TYR A 120 -26.02 11.05 -31.81
C TYR A 120 -26.10 10.10 -33.01
N SER A 121 -25.17 9.16 -33.14
CA SER A 121 -25.09 8.20 -34.24
C SER A 121 -25.03 6.76 -33.74
N GLU A 122 -25.30 5.80 -34.63
CA GLU A 122 -25.28 4.37 -34.31
C GLU A 122 -23.87 3.87 -33.90
N ASP A 123 -22.82 4.49 -34.42
CA ASP A 123 -21.43 4.20 -34.01
C ASP A 123 -21.11 4.80 -32.63
N LEU A 124 -21.72 5.93 -32.26
CA LEU A 124 -21.63 6.48 -30.90
C LEU A 124 -22.36 5.58 -29.90
N ASP A 125 -23.47 4.94 -30.26
CA ASP A 125 -24.19 4.00 -29.40
C ASP A 125 -23.33 2.76 -29.06
N LYS A 126 -22.55 2.25 -30.03
CA LYS A 126 -21.57 1.17 -29.78
C LYS A 126 -20.46 1.62 -28.82
N ILE A 127 -19.94 2.84 -28.98
CA ILE A 127 -18.91 3.40 -28.09
C ILE A 127 -19.47 3.55 -26.67
N VAL A 128 -20.70 4.05 -26.53
CA VAL A 128 -21.39 4.14 -25.23
C VAL A 128 -21.47 2.77 -24.57
N ASN A 129 -21.97 1.75 -25.27
CA ASN A 129 -22.12 0.41 -24.70
C ASN A 129 -20.78 -0.22 -24.27
N VAL A 130 -19.69 0.01 -25.02
CA VAL A 130 -18.34 -0.43 -24.63
C VAL A 130 -17.85 0.33 -23.40
N LEU A 131 -18.08 1.64 -23.32
CA LEU A 131 -17.71 2.43 -22.14
C LEU A 131 -18.52 2.04 -20.90
N THR A 132 -19.83 1.81 -21.07
CA THR A 132 -20.72 1.36 -19.99
C THR A 132 -20.32 -0.01 -19.46
N SER A 133 -19.99 -0.98 -20.33
CA SER A 133 -19.50 -2.28 -19.89
C SER A 133 -18.15 -2.20 -19.16
N LYS A 134 -17.23 -1.33 -19.60
CA LYS A 134 -15.96 -1.09 -18.89
C LYS A 134 -16.16 -0.38 -17.55
N LEU A 135 -17.13 0.53 -17.45
CA LEU A 135 -17.53 1.14 -16.19
C LEU A 135 -18.12 0.10 -15.24
N HIS A 136 -18.94 -0.83 -15.75
CA HIS A 136 -19.44 -1.96 -14.96
C HIS A 136 -18.32 -2.82 -14.38
N GLU A 137 -17.35 -3.25 -15.21
CA GLU A 137 -16.18 -4.02 -14.76
C GLU A 137 -15.36 -3.26 -13.70
N LEU A 138 -15.17 -1.96 -13.89
CA LEU A 138 -14.42 -1.13 -12.93
C LEU A 138 -15.14 -1.00 -11.60
N ILE A 139 -16.45 -0.70 -11.63
CA ILE A 139 -17.24 -0.53 -10.41
C ILE A 139 -17.37 -1.88 -9.68
N SER A 140 -17.54 -3.01 -10.40
CA SER A 140 -17.59 -4.34 -9.77
C SER A 140 -16.27 -4.68 -9.09
N TYR A 141 -15.15 -4.46 -9.78
CA TYR A 141 -13.82 -4.65 -9.22
C TYR A 141 -13.59 -3.80 -7.96
N ILE A 142 -13.92 -2.50 -8.00
CA ILE A 142 -13.79 -1.61 -6.82
C ILE A 142 -14.69 -2.08 -5.67
N SER A 143 -15.91 -2.54 -5.97
CA SER A 143 -16.86 -2.98 -4.94
C SER A 143 -16.39 -4.27 -4.25
N GLU A 144 -15.89 -5.23 -5.02
CA GLU A 144 -15.28 -6.45 -4.50
C GLU A 144 -14.06 -6.13 -3.65
N GLU A 145 -13.18 -5.24 -4.11
CA GLU A 145 -11.98 -4.84 -3.37
C GLU A 145 -12.34 -4.15 -2.04
N ILE A 146 -13.37 -3.28 -2.00
CA ILE A 146 -13.82 -2.65 -0.75
C ILE A 146 -14.31 -3.71 0.26
N ILE A 147 -15.07 -4.70 -0.22
CA ILE A 147 -15.56 -5.80 0.63
C ILE A 147 -14.38 -6.64 1.12
N ASP A 148 -13.46 -7.00 0.23
CA ASP A 148 -12.29 -7.81 0.53
C ASP A 148 -11.39 -7.14 1.56
N LEU A 149 -11.08 -5.84 1.37
CA LEU A 149 -10.33 -5.03 2.32
C LEU A 149 -10.99 -5.01 3.71
N THR A 150 -12.32 -4.98 3.77
CA THR A 150 -13.07 -4.96 5.03
C THR A 150 -12.98 -6.31 5.75
N ILE A 151 -13.10 -7.42 5.01
CA ILE A 151 -13.05 -8.78 5.57
C ILE A 151 -11.62 -9.12 6.03
N HIS A 152 -10.61 -8.73 5.28
CA HIS A 152 -9.20 -9.03 5.55
C HIS A 152 -8.51 -8.02 6.48
N MET A 153 -9.22 -7.03 7.05
CA MET A 153 -8.65 -6.11 8.04
C MET A 153 -7.89 -6.79 9.19
N PRO A 154 -8.41 -7.88 9.82
CA PRO A 154 -7.67 -8.57 10.87
C PRO A 154 -6.35 -9.16 10.39
N GLU A 155 -6.31 -9.67 9.14
CA GLU A 155 -5.09 -10.20 8.53
C GLU A 155 -4.06 -9.08 8.33
N TYR A 156 -4.46 -7.92 7.80
CA TYR A 156 -3.56 -6.78 7.63
C TYR A 156 -3.04 -6.25 8.98
N ALA A 157 -3.89 -6.23 10.02
CA ALA A 157 -3.47 -5.87 11.37
C ALA A 157 -2.42 -6.85 11.92
N MET A 158 -2.58 -8.15 11.67
CA MET A 158 -1.59 -9.17 12.05
C MET A 158 -0.28 -9.01 11.27
N LYS A 159 -0.35 -8.74 9.96
CA LYS A 159 0.82 -8.45 9.13
C LYS A 159 1.57 -7.20 9.61
N LEU A 160 0.86 -6.13 9.96
CA LEU A 160 1.44 -4.92 10.54
C LEU A 160 2.09 -5.18 11.90
N LEU A 161 1.48 -6.03 12.73
CA LEU A 161 2.03 -6.43 14.03
C LEU A 161 3.31 -7.26 13.86
N LEU A 162 3.31 -8.24 12.96
CA LEU A 162 4.51 -9.00 12.62
C LEU A 162 5.62 -8.07 12.11
N ALA A 163 5.28 -7.20 11.16
CA ALA A 163 6.22 -6.25 10.59
C ALA A 163 6.82 -5.32 11.66
N SER A 164 6.01 -4.91 12.63
CA SER A 164 6.42 -4.09 13.78
C SER A 164 7.44 -4.80 14.66
N ILE A 165 7.23 -6.08 14.96
CA ILE A 165 8.17 -6.91 15.74
C ILE A 165 9.48 -7.08 14.98
N LEU A 166 9.40 -7.41 13.69
CA LEU A 166 10.58 -7.56 12.84
C LEU A 166 11.35 -6.23 12.70
N ALA A 167 10.65 -5.11 12.60
CA ALA A 167 11.27 -3.79 12.47
C ALA A 167 11.99 -3.38 13.74
N LEU A 168 11.40 -3.64 14.92
CA LEU A 168 12.06 -3.47 16.22
C LEU A 168 13.35 -4.30 16.30
N TYR A 169 13.32 -5.54 15.82
CA TYR A 169 14.50 -6.39 15.82
C TYR A 169 15.56 -5.89 14.83
N LEU A 170 15.18 -5.52 13.61
CA LEU A 170 16.10 -5.05 12.57
C LEU A 170 16.68 -3.66 12.86
N ILE A 171 15.93 -2.73 13.47
CA ILE A 171 16.50 -1.44 13.86
C ILE A 171 17.58 -1.61 14.94
N LYS A 172 17.39 -2.61 15.81
CA LYS A 172 18.34 -2.93 16.87
C LYS A 172 19.51 -3.70 16.28
N GLU A 173 19.31 -4.89 15.73
CA GLU A 173 20.38 -5.82 15.37
C GLU A 173 20.72 -5.89 13.88
N GLY A 174 20.07 -5.10 13.02
CA GLY A 174 20.25 -5.17 11.56
C GLY A 174 21.70 -5.01 11.09
N VAL A 175 22.47 -4.11 11.71
CA VAL A 175 23.91 -3.94 11.40
C VAL A 175 24.70 -5.18 11.78
N THR A 176 24.48 -5.72 12.98
CA THR A 176 25.13 -6.95 13.45
C THR A 176 24.83 -8.14 12.52
N ILE A 177 23.58 -8.27 12.07
CA ILE A 177 23.13 -9.32 11.14
C ILE A 177 23.85 -9.18 9.80
N ARG A 178 23.93 -7.95 9.27
CA ARG A 178 24.64 -7.64 8.02
C ARG A 178 26.12 -7.99 8.11
N ASP A 179 26.79 -7.56 9.17
CA ASP A 179 28.23 -7.78 9.35
C ASP A 179 28.55 -9.26 9.55
N THR A 180 27.70 -9.98 10.27
CA THR A 180 27.79 -11.44 10.40
C THR A 180 27.64 -12.11 9.04
N PHE A 181 26.64 -11.73 8.23
CA PHE A 181 26.48 -12.25 6.87
C PHE A 181 27.71 -11.98 6.00
N VAL A 182 28.28 -10.77 6.04
CA VAL A 182 29.50 -10.42 5.28
C VAL A 182 30.70 -11.24 5.77
N SER A 183 30.81 -11.53 7.06
CA SER A 183 31.94 -12.28 7.62
C SER A 183 32.00 -13.73 7.12
N LEU A 184 30.86 -14.34 6.76
CA LEU A 184 30.74 -15.70 6.22
C LEU A 184 31.17 -15.82 4.75
N LEU A 185 31.36 -14.69 4.05
CA LEU A 185 31.71 -14.68 2.63
C LEU A 185 33.23 -14.84 2.43
N PRO A 186 33.70 -15.31 1.25
CA PRO A 186 35.12 -15.35 0.93
C PRO A 186 35.76 -13.95 0.98
N ASP A 187 36.99 -13.84 1.50
CA ASP A 187 37.67 -12.55 1.69
C ASP A 187 37.77 -11.70 0.40
N THR A 188 37.90 -12.36 -0.76
CA THR A 188 37.93 -11.72 -2.08
C THR A 188 36.62 -10.99 -2.43
N LYS A 189 35.49 -11.39 -1.86
CA LYS A 189 34.16 -10.83 -2.13
C LYS A 189 33.63 -9.92 -1.03
N LYS A 190 34.18 -9.96 0.19
CA LYS A 190 33.70 -9.20 1.35
C LYS A 190 33.55 -7.71 1.06
N LYS A 191 34.60 -7.08 0.49
CA LYS A 191 34.60 -5.64 0.19
C LYS A 191 33.51 -5.27 -0.83
N THR A 192 33.41 -6.03 -1.92
CA THR A 192 32.41 -5.79 -2.97
C THR A 192 30.99 -5.92 -2.43
N ILE A 193 30.69 -7.01 -1.70
CA ILE A 193 29.35 -7.25 -1.17
C ILE A 193 28.99 -6.22 -0.08
N SER A 194 29.90 -5.87 0.82
CA SER A 194 29.66 -4.82 1.81
C SER A 194 29.36 -3.46 1.18
N SER A 195 30.08 -3.10 0.11
CA SER A 195 29.82 -1.86 -0.65
C SER A 195 28.45 -1.88 -1.33
N LEU A 196 28.05 -3.03 -1.90
CA LEU A 196 26.73 -3.18 -2.52
C LEU A 196 25.61 -3.05 -1.48
N LEU A 197 25.74 -3.72 -0.34
CA LEU A 197 24.75 -3.64 0.75
C LEU A 197 24.61 -2.22 1.30
N ASN A 198 25.72 -1.49 1.46
CA ASN A 198 25.70 -0.07 1.82
C ASN A 198 24.97 0.78 0.77
N GLY A 199 25.24 0.56 -0.52
CA GLY A 199 24.58 1.28 -1.59
C GLY A 199 23.07 1.05 -1.61
N ILE A 200 22.65 -0.21 -1.44
CA ILE A 200 21.23 -0.59 -1.33
C ILE A 200 20.60 0.13 -0.13
N ASP A 201 21.21 0.05 1.04
CA ASP A 201 20.70 0.65 2.27
C ASP A 201 20.44 2.17 2.13
N ILE A 202 21.39 2.91 1.54
CA ILE A 202 21.26 4.36 1.29
C ILE A 202 20.14 4.66 0.28
N VAL A 203 20.03 3.88 -0.79
CA VAL A 203 19.02 4.07 -1.82
C VAL A 203 17.62 3.81 -1.25
N PHE A 204 17.43 2.71 -0.52
CA PHE A 204 16.14 2.39 0.11
C PHE A 204 15.75 3.41 1.17
N GLU A 205 16.69 3.85 2.01
CA GLU A 205 16.46 4.92 2.99
C GLU A 205 15.97 6.19 2.31
N SER A 206 16.64 6.62 1.24
CA SER A 206 16.29 7.81 0.48
C SER A 206 14.91 7.69 -0.17
N ILE A 207 14.62 6.56 -0.82
CA ILE A 207 13.33 6.33 -1.50
C ILE A 207 12.18 6.37 -0.50
N ILE A 208 12.30 5.69 0.64
CA ILE A 208 11.23 5.59 1.63
C ILE A 208 10.98 6.96 2.28
N LEU A 209 12.04 7.67 2.70
CA LEU A 209 11.89 8.98 3.33
C LEU A 209 11.30 10.02 2.37
N VAL A 210 11.73 10.03 1.11
CA VAL A 210 11.18 10.92 0.08
C VAL A 210 9.71 10.60 -0.18
N ASN A 211 9.33 9.32 -0.31
CA ASN A 211 7.94 8.93 -0.56
C ASN A 211 7.03 9.24 0.61
N ILE A 212 7.49 9.10 1.85
CA ILE A 212 6.72 9.48 3.04
C ILE A 212 6.52 10.99 3.09
N LEU A 213 7.57 11.77 2.81
CA LEU A 213 7.46 13.22 2.75
C LEU A 213 6.46 13.65 1.66
N LYS A 214 6.56 13.03 0.48
CA LYS A 214 5.61 13.24 -0.62
C LYS A 214 4.18 12.91 -0.19
N ALA A 215 3.95 11.74 0.42
CA ALA A 215 2.65 11.32 0.93
C ALA A 215 2.07 12.30 1.96
N ILE A 216 2.89 12.88 2.84
CA ILE A 216 2.45 13.91 3.80
C ILE A 216 2.01 15.18 3.07
N PHE A 217 2.83 15.70 2.15
CA PHE A 217 2.46 16.88 1.37
C PHE A 217 1.18 16.67 0.57
N THR A 218 1.10 15.54 -0.14
CA THR A 218 -0.07 15.15 -0.90
C THR A 218 -1.30 15.02 0.00
N SER A 219 -1.19 14.43 1.19
CA SER A 219 -2.32 14.33 2.12
C SER A 219 -2.84 15.70 2.57
N ILE A 220 -1.94 16.62 2.90
CA ILE A 220 -2.28 17.96 3.37
C ILE A 220 -2.93 18.77 2.23
N ILE A 221 -2.33 18.74 1.04
CA ILE A 221 -2.85 19.46 -0.13
C ILE A 221 -4.23 18.90 -0.50
N SER A 222 -4.37 17.58 -0.63
CA SER A 222 -5.64 16.93 -0.95
C SER A 222 -6.71 17.21 0.11
N TYR A 223 -6.36 17.22 1.40
CA TYR A 223 -7.29 17.59 2.47
C TYR A 223 -7.89 18.99 2.24
N PHE A 224 -7.05 20.00 1.97
CA PHE A 224 -7.54 21.36 1.73
C PHE A 224 -8.35 21.46 0.44
N ILE A 225 -7.96 20.74 -0.62
CA ILE A 225 -8.76 20.65 -1.84
C ILE A 225 -10.15 20.12 -1.51
N PHE A 226 -10.25 18.93 -0.90
CA PHE A 226 -11.54 18.33 -0.56
C PHE A 226 -12.38 19.22 0.37
N LEU A 227 -11.74 19.92 1.32
CA LEU A 227 -12.41 20.86 2.22
C LEU A 227 -12.98 22.06 1.46
N ILE A 228 -12.22 22.67 0.56
CA ILE A 228 -12.66 23.83 -0.24
C ILE A 228 -13.82 23.45 -1.18
N PHE A 229 -13.75 22.26 -1.78
CA PHE A 229 -14.80 21.75 -2.67
C PHE A 229 -16.01 21.16 -1.93
N GLY A 230 -16.02 21.20 -0.59
CA GLY A 230 -17.13 20.68 0.22
C GLY A 230 -17.33 19.17 0.09
N VAL A 231 -16.28 18.42 -0.26
CA VAL A 231 -16.31 16.97 -0.40
C VAL A 231 -16.41 16.34 0.99
N PRO A 232 -17.35 15.39 1.21
CA PRO A 232 -17.50 14.76 2.51
C PRO A 232 -16.25 13.95 2.88
N TYR A 233 -15.96 13.88 4.18
CA TYR A 233 -14.79 13.19 4.73
C TYR A 233 -13.42 13.66 4.17
N PRO A 234 -13.14 14.98 4.13
CA PRO A 234 -11.93 15.51 3.50
C PRO A 234 -10.64 14.98 4.14
N MET A 235 -10.65 14.70 5.46
CA MET A 235 -9.50 14.14 6.18
C MET A 235 -9.18 12.71 5.71
N LEU A 236 -10.20 11.85 5.61
CA LEU A 236 -10.06 10.47 5.14
C LEU A 236 -9.51 10.47 3.70
N LEU A 237 -10.15 11.24 2.81
CA LEU A 237 -9.78 11.31 1.41
C LEU A 237 -8.39 11.93 1.21
N GLY A 238 -8.02 12.91 2.03
CA GLY A 238 -6.68 13.48 2.08
C GLY A 238 -5.62 12.43 2.41
N ILE A 239 -5.78 11.73 3.54
CA ILE A 239 -4.82 10.67 3.93
C ILE A 239 -4.78 9.55 2.88
N MET A 240 -5.93 9.12 2.36
CA MET A 240 -5.99 8.11 1.29
C MET A 240 -5.26 8.57 0.03
N SER A 241 -5.32 9.86 -0.32
CA SER A 241 -4.56 10.42 -1.44
C SER A 241 -3.06 10.32 -1.21
N GLY A 242 -2.57 10.62 -0.01
CA GLY A 242 -1.15 10.43 0.30
C GLY A 242 -0.72 8.97 0.30
N PHE A 243 -1.56 8.06 0.81
CA PHE A 243 -1.30 6.62 0.76
C PHE A 243 -1.24 6.11 -0.68
N MET A 244 -2.15 6.57 -1.54
CA MET A 244 -2.14 6.31 -2.98
C MET A 244 -0.86 6.82 -3.64
N ASP A 245 -0.42 8.03 -3.29
CA ASP A 245 0.83 8.59 -3.83
C ASP A 245 2.08 7.79 -3.41
N PHE A 246 2.02 7.00 -2.35
CA PHE A 246 3.08 6.04 -2.01
C PHE A 246 3.17 4.89 -3.05
N ALA A 247 2.05 4.53 -3.69
CA ALA A 247 2.00 3.53 -4.75
C ALA A 247 2.32 4.19 -6.13
N PRO A 248 3.40 3.81 -6.82
CA PRO A 248 3.87 4.50 -8.04
C PRO A 248 2.87 4.59 -9.19
N ILE A 249 1.86 3.71 -9.24
CA ILE A 249 0.84 3.65 -10.30
C ILE A 249 -0.48 4.26 -9.83
N LEU A 250 -0.84 4.04 -8.57
CA LEU A 250 -2.13 4.40 -7.98
C LEU A 250 -2.04 5.79 -7.34
N GLY A 251 -1.61 6.81 -8.08
CA GLY A 251 -1.50 8.16 -7.53
C GLY A 251 -2.86 8.77 -7.10
N PRO A 252 -2.85 9.97 -6.49
CA PRO A 252 -4.07 10.66 -6.00
C PRO A 252 -5.16 10.86 -7.06
N TRP A 253 -4.77 10.87 -8.34
CA TRP A 253 -5.66 11.07 -9.48
C TRP A 253 -6.84 10.10 -9.50
N MET A 254 -6.67 8.86 -9.01
CA MET A 254 -7.75 7.86 -8.96
C MET A 254 -8.90 8.31 -8.06
N LEU A 255 -8.58 8.84 -6.87
CA LEU A 255 -9.59 9.37 -5.95
C LEU A 255 -10.27 10.60 -6.55
N PHE A 256 -9.50 11.52 -7.13
CA PHE A 256 -10.06 12.70 -7.77
C PHE A 256 -11.00 12.33 -8.93
N SER A 257 -10.65 11.34 -9.76
CA SER A 257 -11.53 10.87 -10.84
C SER A 257 -12.80 10.19 -10.32
N GLY A 258 -12.69 9.36 -9.30
CA GLY A 258 -13.87 8.68 -8.72
C GLY A 258 -14.85 9.68 -8.10
N ILE A 259 -14.34 10.66 -7.34
CA ILE A 259 -15.15 11.72 -6.76
C ILE A 259 -15.78 12.59 -7.84
N ALA A 260 -15.02 12.95 -8.89
CA ALA A 260 -15.53 13.74 -10.00
C ALA A 260 -16.72 13.05 -10.70
N VAL A 261 -16.63 11.73 -10.93
CA VAL A 261 -17.73 10.95 -11.49
C VAL A 261 -18.97 11.01 -10.58
N VAL A 262 -18.80 10.78 -9.28
CA VAL A 262 -19.92 10.81 -8.32
C VAL A 262 -20.58 12.20 -8.26
N TYR A 263 -19.81 13.28 -8.31
CA TYR A 263 -20.35 14.64 -8.32
C TYR A 263 -21.08 14.97 -9.62
N ILE A 264 -20.51 14.61 -10.77
CA ILE A 264 -21.18 14.76 -12.07
C ILE A 264 -22.50 13.97 -12.10
N MET A 265 -22.55 12.80 -11.44
CA MET A 265 -23.75 11.98 -11.34
C MET A 265 -24.84 12.57 -10.43
N ASN A 266 -24.46 13.37 -9.42
CA ASN A 266 -25.39 13.94 -8.45
C ASN A 266 -25.90 15.34 -8.84
N GLY A 267 -25.31 15.98 -9.87
CA GLY A 267 -25.67 17.33 -10.33
C GLY A 267 -24.80 18.42 -9.72
#